data_AF-A0A101D1D1-F1
#
_entry.id   AF-A0A101D1D1-F1
#
_cell.length_a   1.000
_cell.length_b   1.000
_cell.length_c   1.000
_cell.angle_alpha   90.00
_cell.angle_beta   90.00
_cell.angle_gamma   90.00
#
_symmetry.space_group_name_H-M   'P 1'
#
loop_
_entity.id
_entity.type
_entity.pdbx_description
1 polymer ?
#
loop_
_entity_poly.entity_id
_entity_poly.type
_entity_poly.pdbx_seq_one_letter_code
_entity_poly.pdbx_strand_id
1 'polypeptide(L)'
;MDDVIDIDSNAKAFIKQQGGVVTIRLSPRHGCCGGLANLAVAEARHPDDTQHFQHYLQDDISVYIAPELANENLRVGAEGWWKLRHLYVDGVAVKAKR
;
A
#
# COMPACT_ATOMS: atom_id res chain seq x y z
N MET A 1 -13.73 -1.13 15.22
CA MET A 1 -13.00 -1.92 14.21
C MET A 1 -11.75 -1.15 13.97
N ASP A 2 -10.63 -1.65 14.48
CA ASP A 2 -9.33 -1.03 14.29
C ASP A 2 -8.88 -1.31 12.87
N ASP A 3 -8.85 -0.26 12.05
CA ASP A 3 -8.39 -0.33 10.67
C ASP A 3 -6.88 -0.59 10.67
N VAL A 4 -6.42 -1.58 9.89
CA VAL A 4 -4.98 -1.94 9.83
C VAL A 4 -4.15 -0.82 9.20
N ILE A 5 -4.79 0.00 8.36
CA ILE A 5 -4.18 1.11 7.64
C ILE A 5 -5.24 2.19 7.39
N ASP A 6 -4.86 3.46 7.44
CA ASP A 6 -5.75 4.55 7.03
C ASP A 6 -5.83 4.58 5.50
N ILE A 7 -7.05 4.60 4.94
CA ILE A 7 -7.25 4.70 3.50
C ILE A 7 -8.15 5.90 3.27
N ASP A 8 -7.66 6.91 2.56
CA ASP A 8 -8.47 8.10 2.30
C ASP A 8 -9.67 7.77 1.39
N SER A 9 -10.69 8.62 1.42
CA SER A 9 -11.92 8.41 0.66
C SER A 9 -11.70 8.34 -0.86
N ASN A 10 -10.72 9.07 -1.40
CA ASN A 10 -10.42 9.08 -2.82
C ASN A 10 -9.73 7.77 -3.26
N ALA A 11 -8.88 7.22 -2.40
CA ALA A 11 -8.23 5.93 -2.53
C ALA A 11 -9.25 4.80 -2.40
N LYS A 12 -10.15 4.85 -1.42
CA LYS A 12 -11.27 3.89 -1.29
C LYS A 12 -12.08 3.82 -2.58
N ALA A 13 -12.50 4.97 -3.12
CA ALA A 13 -13.25 5.02 -4.37
C ALA A 13 -12.45 4.46 -5.55
N PHE A 14 -11.15 4.79 -5.65
CA PHE A 14 -10.30 4.29 -6.71
C PHE A 14 -10.09 2.77 -6.62
N ILE A 15 -9.82 2.23 -5.43
CA ILE A 15 -9.65 0.79 -5.20
C ILE A 15 -10.93 0.03 -5.56
N LYS A 16 -12.10 0.54 -5.14
CA LYS A 16 -13.40 -0.06 -5.48
C LYS A 16 -13.63 -0.08 -6.99
N GLN A 17 -13.24 0.97 -7.72
CA GLN A 17 -13.31 0.99 -9.19
C GLN A 17 -12.39 -0.04 -9.86
N GLN A 18 -11.28 -0.42 -9.22
CA GLN A 18 -10.32 -1.41 -9.72
C GLN A 18 -10.61 -2.85 -9.25
N GLY A 19 -11.76 -3.09 -8.59
CA GLY A 19 -12.17 -4.43 -8.14
C GLY A 19 -12.16 -4.64 -6.63
N GLY A 20 -11.92 -3.60 -5.82
CA GLY A 20 -12.07 -3.67 -4.36
C GLY A 20 -10.92 -4.36 -3.64
N VAL A 21 -9.73 -4.37 -4.24
CA VAL A 21 -8.55 -5.04 -3.66
C VAL A 21 -7.36 -4.11 -3.70
N VAL A 22 -6.60 -4.06 -2.61
CA VAL A 22 -5.34 -3.31 -2.52
C VAL A 22 -4.26 -4.17 -1.89
N THR A 23 -3.06 -4.07 -2.45
CA THR A 23 -1.84 -4.68 -1.92
C THR A 23 -0.89 -3.59 -1.46
N ILE A 24 -0.44 -3.64 -0.21
CA ILE A 24 0.57 -2.76 0.38
C ILE A 24 1.84 -3.57 0.64
N ARG A 25 2.95 -3.21 -0.01
CA ARG A 25 4.23 -3.93 0.10
C ARG A 25 5.43 -2.99 0.10
N LEU A 26 6.57 -3.54 0.48
CA LEU A 26 7.86 -2.89 0.26
C LEU A 26 8.30 -3.06 -1.19
N SER A 27 8.85 -1.98 -1.75
CA SER A 27 9.43 -1.95 -3.08
C SER A 27 10.84 -1.37 -3.00
N PRO A 28 11.88 -2.16 -3.36
CA PRO A 28 13.25 -1.67 -3.34
C PRO A 28 13.44 -0.60 -4.41
N ARG A 29 13.92 0.57 -4.00
CA ARG A 29 14.28 1.68 -4.88
C ARG A 29 15.75 2.01 -4.73
N HIS A 30 16.42 2.09 -5.87
CA HIS A 30 17.81 2.53 -5.95
C HIS A 30 17.87 4.05 -5.81
N GLY A 31 18.66 4.53 -4.85
CA GLY A 31 19.01 5.93 -4.72
C GLY A 31 20.10 6.32 -5.72
N CYS A 32 20.17 7.60 -6.05
CA CYS A 32 21.17 8.17 -6.96
C CYS A 32 22.63 7.87 -6.53
N CYS A 33 22.87 7.69 -5.23
CA CYS A 33 24.19 7.38 -4.67
C CYS A 33 24.47 5.88 -4.47
N GLY A 34 23.71 4.99 -5.13
CA GLY A 34 23.92 3.53 -5.05
C GLY A 34 23.36 2.86 -3.78
N GLY A 35 22.58 3.56 -2.97
CA GLY A 35 21.87 2.98 -1.81
C GLY A 35 20.58 2.27 -2.23
N LEU A 36 20.20 1.23 -1.49
CA LEU A 36 18.88 0.59 -1.59
C LEU A 36 18.00 1.08 -0.43
N ALA A 37 16.80 1.56 -0.74
CA ALA A 37 15.76 1.87 0.24
C ALA A 37 14.49 1.10 -0.12
N ASN A 38 13.87 0.48 0.87
CA ASN A 38 12.57 -0.14 0.70
C ASN A 38 11.49 0.91 0.97
N LEU A 39 10.69 1.24 -0.04
CA LEU A 39 9.57 2.15 0.09
C LEU A 39 8.27 1.38 0.14
N ALA A 40 7.38 1.74 1.07
CA ALA A 40 6.01 1.25 1.04
C ALA A 40 5.31 1.75 -0.23
N VAL A 41 4.63 0.84 -0.92
CA VAL A 41 3.83 1.14 -2.10
C VAL A 41 2.48 0.46 -1.98
N ALA A 42 1.45 1.09 -2.56
CA ALA A 42 0.11 0.54 -2.64
C ALA A 42 -0.25 0.29 -4.11
N GLU A 43 -0.83 -0.87 -4.39
CA GLU A 43 -1.23 -1.29 -5.73
C GLU A 43 -2.68 -1.79 -5.69
N ALA A 44 -3.56 -1.27 -6.55
CA ALA A 44 -4.97 -1.66 -6.62
C ALA A 44 -5.16 -2.97 -7.39
N ARG A 45 -4.52 -4.05 -6.92
CA ARG A 45 -4.55 -5.39 -7.49
C ARG A 45 -4.30 -6.43 -6.40
N HIS A 46 -4.62 -7.69 -6.70
CA HIS A 46 -4.15 -8.81 -5.88
C HIS A 46 -2.61 -8.94 -5.95
N PRO A 47 -1.99 -9.39 -4.85
CA PRO A 47 -0.59 -9.79 -4.90
C PRO A 47 -0.47 -11.08 -5.73
N ASP A 48 0.67 -11.25 -6.39
CA ASP A 48 0.95 -12.45 -7.18
C ASP A 48 1.10 -13.70 -6.29
N ASP A 49 1.57 -13.49 -5.05
CA ASP A 49 1.62 -14.51 -4.00
C ASP A 49 0.99 -13.96 -2.72
N THR A 50 -0.16 -14.51 -2.32
CA THR A 50 -0.90 -14.09 -1.13
C THR A 50 -0.32 -14.63 0.17
N GLN A 51 0.53 -15.67 0.15
CA GLN A 51 1.00 -16.35 1.35
C GLN A 51 1.91 -15.48 2.23
N HIS A 52 2.55 -14.48 1.61
CA HIS A 52 3.45 -13.55 2.29
C HIS A 52 2.75 -12.29 2.82
N PHE A 53 1.44 -12.20 2.68
CA PHE A 53 0.64 -11.04 3.08
C PHE A 53 -0.32 -11.39 4.19
N GLN A 54 -0.51 -10.45 5.10
CA GLN A 54 -1.65 -10.47 5.99
C GLN A 54 -2.87 -9.92 5.25
N HIS A 55 -4.01 -10.58 5.38
CA HIS A 55 -5.23 -10.20 4.71
C HIS A 55 -6.26 -9.65 5.71
N TYR A 56 -6.79 -8.48 5.40
CA TYR A 56 -7.81 -7.79 6.18
C TYR A 56 -8.96 -7.35 5.28
N LEU A 57 -10.17 -7.33 5.83
CA LEU A 57 -11.34 -6.77 5.16
C LEU A 57 -11.74 -5.47 5.87
N GLN A 58 -11.67 -4.35 5.14
CA GLN A 58 -11.97 -3.00 5.66
C GLN A 58 -12.85 -2.26 4.65
N ASP A 59 -14.03 -1.80 5.06
CA ASP A 59 -14.96 -1.06 4.19
C ASP A 59 -15.25 -1.73 2.83
N ASP A 60 -15.43 -3.06 2.82
CA ASP A 60 -15.59 -3.90 1.62
C ASP A 60 -14.37 -3.92 0.69
N ILE A 61 -13.18 -3.54 1.18
CA ILE A 61 -11.91 -3.62 0.48
C ILE A 61 -11.08 -4.74 1.08
N SER A 62 -10.61 -5.66 0.22
CA SER A 62 -9.62 -6.67 0.60
C SER A 62 -8.23 -6.02 0.62
N VAL A 63 -7.65 -5.91 1.81
CA VAL A 63 -6.35 -5.30 2.07
C VAL A 63 -5.33 -6.41 2.30
N TYR A 64 -4.37 -6.55 1.38
CA TYR A 64 -3.21 -7.41 1.52
C TYR A 64 -2.02 -6.55 1.94
N ILE A 65 -1.50 -6.72 3.15
CA ILE A 65 -0.39 -5.91 3.67
C ILE A 65 0.80 -6.79 4.06
N ALA A 66 2.01 -6.38 3.68
CA ALA A 66 3.22 -7.02 4.15
C ALA A 66 3.28 -6.95 5.69
N PRO A 67 3.58 -8.04 6.41
CA PRO A 67 3.60 -8.07 7.88
C PRO A 67 4.44 -6.96 8.53
N GLU A 68 5.53 -6.57 7.87
CA GLU A 68 6.45 -5.51 8.31
C GLU A 68 5.85 -4.09 8.27
N LEU A 69 4.77 -3.91 7.52
CA LEU A 69 4.06 -2.63 7.35
C LEU A 69 2.79 -2.55 8.18
N ALA A 70 2.28 -3.69 8.63
CA ALA A 70 1.09 -3.74 9.47
C ALA A 70 1.37 -3.02 10.80
N ASN A 71 0.48 -2.11 11.20
CA ASN A 71 0.56 -1.29 12.43
C ASN A 71 1.54 -0.12 12.41
N GLU A 72 2.17 0.21 11.28
CA GLU A 72 3.08 1.36 11.17
C GLU A 72 2.34 2.72 11.00
N ASN A 73 1.04 2.78 11.32
CA ASN A 73 0.17 3.97 11.13
C ASN A 73 0.30 4.59 9.72
N LEU A 74 0.39 3.73 8.71
CA LEU A 74 0.49 4.14 7.31
C LEU A 74 -0.86 4.69 6.82
N ARG A 75 -0.79 5.57 5.81
CA ARG A 75 -1.95 6.11 5.13
C ARG A 75 -1.86 5.89 3.62
N VAL A 76 -2.90 5.33 3.02
CA VAL A 76 -3.02 5.15 1.57
C VAL A 76 -3.82 6.31 0.99
N GLY A 77 -3.23 6.98 0.01
CA GLY A 77 -3.91 8.01 -0.76
C GLY A 77 -3.92 7.70 -2.25
N ALA A 78 -4.69 8.49 -3.00
CA ALA A 78 -4.75 8.41 -4.46
C ALA A 78 -4.50 9.79 -5.09
N GLU A 79 -3.56 9.87 -6.02
CA GLU A 79 -3.24 11.10 -6.75
C GLU A 79 -3.27 10.88 -8.27
N GLY A 80 -3.24 11.97 -9.04
CA GLY A 80 -3.22 11.96 -10.51
C GLY A 80 -4.55 12.29 -11.19
N TRP A 81 -4.50 12.56 -12.50
CA TRP A 81 -5.68 12.87 -13.32
C TRP A 81 -6.16 11.66 -14.13
N TRP A 82 -7.44 11.30 -13.94
CA TRP A 82 -8.17 10.27 -14.71
C TRP A 82 -7.44 8.92 -14.82
N LYS A 83 -6.84 8.61 -15.98
CA LYS A 83 -6.16 7.33 -16.26
C LYS A 83 -4.76 7.24 -15.67
N LEU A 84 -4.20 8.36 -15.20
CA LEU A 84 -2.90 8.43 -14.54
C LEU A 84 -3.04 8.41 -13.01
N ARG A 85 -4.22 8.01 -12.50
CA ARG A 85 -4.43 7.86 -11.07
C ARG A 85 -3.60 6.68 -10.56
N HIS A 86 -2.87 6.92 -9.48
CA HIS A 86 -2.11 5.89 -8.79
C HIS A 86 -2.28 6.04 -7.29
N LEU A 87 -2.10 4.92 -6.60
CA LEU A 87 -2.07 4.91 -5.15
C LEU A 87 -0.66 5.26 -4.66
N TYR A 88 -0.60 5.95 -3.54
CA TYR A 88 0.64 6.21 -2.81
C TYR A 88 0.44 5.84 -1.34
N VAL A 89 1.55 5.61 -0.64
CA VAL A 89 1.56 5.38 0.81
C VAL A 89 2.30 6.53 1.46
N ASP A 90 1.61 7.25 2.32
CA ASP A 90 2.17 8.24 3.24
C ASP A 90 2.46 7.57 4.58
N GLY A 91 3.60 7.90 5.19
CA GLY A 91 4.09 7.23 6.38
C GLY A 91 5.62 7.24 6.49
N VAL A 92 6.14 6.76 7.62
CA VAL A 92 7.58 6.79 7.91
C VAL A 92 8.32 5.88 6.91
N ALA A 93 9.35 6.41 6.26
CA ALA A 93 10.20 5.61 5.37
C ALA A 93 10.75 4.40 6.14
N VAL A 94 10.39 3.19 5.72
CA VAL A 94 10.89 1.96 6.33
C VAL A 94 12.38 1.86 6.03
N LYS A 95 13.21 2.25 7.00
CA LYS A 95 14.65 2.05 6.90
C LYS A 95 14.89 0.55 6.80
N ALA A 96 15.56 0.14 5.72
CA ALA A 96 16.12 -1.21 5.64
C ALA A 96 17.01 -1.41 6.87
N LYS A 97 16.66 -2.39 7.72
CA LYS A 97 17.54 -2.85 8.79
C LYS A 97 18.80 -3.40 8.10
N ARG A 98 19.96 -2.79 8.40
CA ARG A 98 21.27 -3.34 8.05
C ARG A 98 21.55 -4.59 8.86
#